data_AF-A0A7S1H9N7-F1
#
_entry.id   AF-A0A7S1H9N7-F1
#
_cell.length_a   1.000
_cell.length_b   1.000
_cell.length_c   1.000
_cell.angle_alpha   90.00
_cell.angle_beta   90.00
_cell.angle_gamma   90.00
#
_symmetry.space_group_name_H-M   'P 1'
#
loop_
_entity.id
_entity.type
_entity.pdbx_description
1 polymer ?
#
loop_
_entity_poly.entity_id
_entity_poly.type
_entity_poly.pdbx_seq_one_letter_code
_entity_poly.pdbx_strand_id
1 'polypeptide(L)'
;GREKGTNPKTGLMRVSIPAVAALLLSAAGSSDSFAPSPSLPTSALALRAGGARSLAMTQGNPDGSSRREALGLASAALLSLLPSTAGAFENRSAPKGKYPPTPGTPKEGIGAGLPKDGDTLRVCGYAPNCFTPADAELDPEHYYPPWKTTKGKDEAMTDLLKAVEAYPPGQQNIDGGGWKVMKNQPGYLYVVYESAKSGYKDDLEFAMVNDGEVLVRSSSRLGYLDYGVNMKRINWFVDYLSKDKSWTVTKITKEGYPRYFEENMEEQQFV
;
A
#
# COMPACT_ATOMS: atom_id res chain seq x y z
N GLY A 1 27.79 53.45 -47.09
CA GLY A 1 26.60 53.49 -46.21
C GLY A 1 27.03 53.09 -44.83
N ARG A 2 26.75 53.93 -43.83
CA ARG A 2 27.16 53.77 -42.43
C ARG A 2 25.86 53.69 -41.62
N GLU A 3 25.38 52.49 -41.34
CA GLU A 3 24.17 52.29 -40.54
C GLU A 3 24.49 52.33 -39.05
N LYS A 4 23.73 53.18 -38.35
CA LYS A 4 23.85 53.46 -36.92
C LYS A 4 23.02 52.45 -36.16
N GLY A 5 23.62 51.85 -35.13
CA GLY A 5 22.92 51.08 -34.12
C GLY A 5 22.07 51.99 -33.22
N THR A 6 20.88 51.49 -32.88
CA THR A 6 20.00 52.04 -31.86
C THR A 6 19.66 50.94 -30.87
N ASN A 7 20.00 51.21 -29.60
CA ASN A 7 19.83 50.36 -28.44
C ASN A 7 18.48 50.68 -27.75
N PRO A 8 17.60 49.71 -27.46
CA PRO A 8 16.40 49.97 -26.65
C PRO A 8 16.70 49.88 -25.15
N LYS A 9 16.34 50.96 -24.44
CA LYS A 9 16.48 51.16 -23.01
C LYS A 9 15.58 50.23 -22.20
N THR A 10 16.18 49.64 -21.17
CA THR A 10 15.55 48.94 -20.04
C THR A 10 14.62 49.88 -19.25
N GLY A 11 13.32 49.60 -19.25
CA GLY A 11 12.33 50.22 -18.38
C GLY A 11 12.08 49.37 -17.14
N LEU A 12 12.61 49.81 -16.00
CA LEU A 12 12.39 49.20 -14.69
C LEU A 12 11.03 49.70 -14.15
N MET A 13 9.95 48.93 -14.32
CA MET A 13 8.68 49.20 -13.65
C MET A 13 8.74 48.67 -12.21
N ARG A 14 8.81 49.59 -11.25
CA ARG A 14 8.57 49.31 -9.83
C ARG A 14 7.06 49.15 -9.61
N VAL A 15 6.61 47.94 -9.34
CA VAL A 15 5.25 47.67 -8.85
C VAL A 15 5.29 47.69 -7.33
N SER A 16 4.58 48.66 -6.74
CA SER A 16 4.37 48.78 -5.29
C SER A 16 3.40 47.71 -4.81
N ILE A 17 3.82 46.90 -3.84
CA ILE A 17 3.00 45.92 -3.13
C ILE A 17 2.39 46.62 -1.91
N PRO A 18 1.06 46.71 -1.75
CA PRO A 18 0.47 47.13 -0.49
C PRO A 18 0.54 45.98 0.53
N ALA A 19 1.18 46.26 1.67
CA ALA A 19 1.25 45.39 2.83
C ALA A 19 -0.15 45.17 3.43
N VAL A 20 -0.58 43.90 3.51
CA VAL A 20 -1.77 43.51 4.27
C VAL A 20 -1.31 43.08 5.65
N ALA A 21 -1.73 43.84 6.66
CA ALA A 21 -1.41 43.65 8.06
C ALA A 21 -2.05 42.38 8.62
N ALA A 22 -1.24 41.54 9.26
CA ALA A 22 -1.70 40.42 10.07
C ALA A 22 -2.29 40.94 11.39
N LEU A 23 -3.59 40.75 11.58
CA LEU A 23 -4.27 41.02 12.85
C LEU A 23 -4.16 39.77 13.73
N LEU A 24 -3.19 39.78 14.64
CA LEU A 24 -3.08 38.84 15.76
C LEU A 24 -4.15 39.22 16.81
N LEU A 25 -5.17 38.37 16.98
CA LEU A 25 -6.08 38.47 18.11
C LEU A 25 -5.77 37.33 19.10
N SER A 26 -5.00 37.67 20.12
CA SER A 26 -4.86 36.87 21.34
C SER A 26 -6.10 37.04 22.20
N ALA A 27 -6.78 35.95 22.55
CA ALA A 27 -7.71 35.91 23.67
C ALA A 27 -7.26 34.81 24.64
N ALA A 28 -6.90 35.25 25.83
CA ALA A 28 -6.63 34.43 27.00
C ALA A 28 -7.91 34.23 27.82
N GLY A 29 -7.95 33.12 28.56
CA GLY A 29 -8.88 32.84 29.65
C GLY A 29 -9.67 31.56 29.43
N SER A 30 -9.93 30.70 30.40
CA SER A 30 -9.51 30.58 31.79
C SER A 30 -9.79 29.14 32.19
N SER A 31 -9.08 28.70 33.23
CA SER A 31 -9.34 27.54 34.09
C SER A 31 -10.77 27.02 34.15
N ASP A 32 -10.92 25.69 34.12
CA ASP A 32 -11.62 25.00 35.20
C ASP A 32 -11.14 23.54 35.37
N SER A 33 -11.10 23.13 36.62
CA SER A 33 -10.56 21.86 37.13
C SER A 33 -11.68 20.86 37.43
N PHE A 34 -11.28 19.62 37.80
CA PHE A 34 -12.08 18.50 38.36
C PHE A 34 -12.88 17.67 37.33
N ALA A 35 -12.86 16.32 37.30
CA ALA A 35 -12.50 15.29 38.29
C ALA A 35 -12.23 13.92 37.58
N PRO A 36 -11.86 12.84 38.30
CA PRO A 36 -11.11 11.70 37.78
C PRO A 36 -11.95 10.53 37.24
N SER A 37 -11.33 9.73 36.37
CA SER A 37 -11.82 8.43 35.88
C SER A 37 -11.76 7.35 36.97
N PRO A 38 -12.77 6.47 37.11
CA PRO A 38 -12.66 5.30 37.97
C PRO A 38 -11.89 4.16 37.31
N SER A 39 -11.03 3.54 38.11
CA SER A 39 -10.23 2.35 37.84
C SER A 39 -11.09 1.09 37.69
N LEU A 40 -10.67 0.21 36.78
CA LEU A 40 -11.19 -1.15 36.64
C LEU A 40 -10.58 -2.05 37.74
N PRO A 41 -11.36 -2.97 38.35
CA PRO A 41 -10.81 -3.92 39.29
C PRO A 41 -10.12 -5.08 38.57
N THR A 42 -8.91 -5.38 39.01
CA THR A 42 -8.26 -6.67 38.87
C THR A 42 -9.03 -7.73 39.67
N SER A 43 -9.30 -8.88 39.06
CA SER A 43 -9.66 -10.10 39.78
C SER A 43 -9.01 -11.28 39.10
N ALA A 44 -8.05 -11.85 39.82
CA ALA A 44 -7.46 -13.15 39.56
C ALA A 44 -8.28 -14.26 40.23
N LEU A 45 -7.98 -15.50 39.84
CA LEU A 45 -8.40 -16.79 40.41
C LEU A 45 -9.83 -17.26 40.08
N ALA A 46 -9.97 -18.38 39.35
CA ALA A 46 -9.78 -19.71 39.91
C ALA A 46 -10.10 -20.80 38.87
N LEU A 47 -9.20 -21.78 38.77
CA LEU A 47 -9.41 -23.07 38.14
C LEU A 47 -10.53 -23.83 38.85
N ARG A 48 -11.51 -24.38 38.12
CA ARG A 48 -12.16 -25.63 38.53
C ARG A 48 -12.71 -26.40 37.34
N ALA A 49 -12.13 -27.58 37.17
CA ALA A 49 -12.60 -28.64 36.29
C ALA A 49 -13.95 -29.19 36.77
N GLY A 50 -14.78 -29.62 35.82
CA GLY A 50 -15.94 -30.47 36.12
C GLY A 50 -16.93 -30.57 34.97
N GLY A 51 -17.25 -31.80 34.57
CA GLY A 51 -18.55 -32.11 33.97
C GLY A 51 -18.52 -32.61 32.53
N ALA A 52 -18.10 -33.86 32.35
CA ALA A 52 -18.38 -34.64 31.15
C ALA A 52 -19.91 -34.78 30.93
N ARG A 53 -20.36 -34.63 29.68
CA ARG A 53 -21.71 -35.04 29.26
C ARG A 53 -21.63 -36.41 28.58
N SER A 54 -22.51 -37.26 29.12
CA SER A 54 -22.78 -38.65 28.79
C SER A 54 -23.26 -38.85 27.35
N LEU A 55 -22.71 -39.85 26.67
CA LEU A 55 -23.38 -40.54 25.55
C LEU A 55 -23.49 -42.01 25.93
N ALA A 56 -24.74 -42.46 26.02
CA ALA A 56 -25.13 -43.82 26.28
C ALA A 56 -24.66 -44.75 25.16
N MET A 57 -24.06 -45.87 25.53
CA MET A 57 -23.91 -47.05 24.67
C MET A 57 -24.26 -48.29 25.49
N THR A 58 -24.87 -49.20 24.77
CA THR A 58 -25.69 -50.35 25.14
C THR A 58 -25.00 -51.45 25.94
N GLN A 59 -25.84 -52.18 26.68
CA GLN A 59 -25.53 -53.35 27.50
C GLN A 59 -24.93 -54.50 26.69
N GLY A 60 -23.93 -55.17 27.27
CA GLY A 60 -23.43 -56.48 26.89
C GLY A 60 -22.76 -57.14 28.11
N ASN A 61 -23.32 -58.26 28.57
CA ASN A 61 -22.89 -59.01 29.76
C ASN A 61 -21.58 -59.79 29.50
N PRO A 62 -20.82 -60.20 30.55
CA PRO A 62 -19.42 -60.58 30.46
C PRO A 62 -19.22 -62.08 30.31
N ASP A 63 -18.07 -62.49 29.80
CA ASP A 63 -17.42 -63.70 30.28
C ASP A 63 -15.90 -63.58 30.16
N GLY A 64 -15.22 -64.02 31.22
CA GLY A 64 -13.84 -63.67 31.50
C GLY A 64 -12.82 -64.51 30.74
N SER A 65 -11.64 -63.92 30.51
CA SER A 65 -10.37 -64.61 30.73
C SER A 65 -9.21 -63.61 30.73
N SER A 66 -8.25 -63.89 31.60
CA SER A 66 -6.81 -63.71 31.40
C SER A 66 -6.25 -62.30 31.09
N ARG A 67 -5.48 -61.81 32.06
CA ARG A 67 -4.47 -60.76 31.89
C ARG A 67 -3.40 -61.23 30.91
N ARG A 68 -3.31 -60.62 29.73
CA ARG A 68 -2.07 -60.31 28.97
C ARG A 68 -2.47 -59.63 27.66
N GLU A 69 -1.61 -58.73 27.20
CA GLU A 69 -1.66 -58.00 25.92
C GLU A 69 -2.53 -56.73 25.89
N ALA A 70 -1.98 -55.66 26.45
CA ALA A 70 -2.29 -54.30 26.02
C ALA A 70 -1.00 -53.66 25.49
N LEU A 71 -0.71 -53.87 24.22
CA LEU A 71 0.32 -53.15 23.48
C LEU A 71 -0.20 -52.89 22.08
N GLY A 72 -0.45 -51.62 21.78
CA GLY A 72 -0.82 -51.15 20.44
C GLY A 72 -2.04 -50.26 20.47
N LEU A 73 -1.80 -48.94 20.55
CA LEU A 73 -2.53 -47.88 19.85
C LEU A 73 -2.12 -46.52 20.44
N ALA A 74 -1.07 -45.91 19.87
CA ALA A 74 -0.86 -44.46 19.97
C ALA A 74 0.12 -44.02 18.87
N SER A 75 -0.31 -44.07 17.62
CA SER A 75 0.42 -43.42 16.52
C SER A 75 -0.58 -43.03 15.44
N ALA A 76 -0.88 -41.74 15.38
CA ALA A 76 -1.33 -40.95 14.22
C ALA A 76 -2.36 -39.88 14.63
N ALA A 77 -1.92 -38.88 15.39
CA ALA A 77 -2.61 -37.59 15.46
C ALA A 77 -1.60 -36.48 15.82
N LEU A 78 -0.52 -36.37 15.04
CA LEU A 78 0.43 -35.26 15.12
C LEU A 78 0.82 -34.77 13.72
N LEU A 79 -0.19 -34.48 12.90
CA LEU A 79 -0.11 -33.61 11.73
C LEU A 79 -1.20 -32.57 12.02
N SER A 80 -0.95 -31.29 12.32
CA SER A 80 0.04 -30.39 11.77
C SER A 80 0.05 -29.13 12.64
N LEU A 81 1.08 -28.96 13.46
CA LEU A 81 1.46 -27.67 14.05
C LEU A 81 2.83 -27.32 13.45
N LEU A 82 2.86 -27.13 12.13
CA LEU A 82 3.98 -26.42 11.53
C LEU A 82 3.82 -24.95 11.94
N PRO A 83 4.82 -24.33 12.57
CA PRO A 83 4.79 -22.90 12.79
C PRO A 83 4.62 -22.23 11.43
N SER A 84 3.62 -21.36 11.30
CA SER A 84 3.47 -20.47 10.16
C SER A 84 4.81 -19.76 9.99
N THR A 85 5.60 -20.16 8.97
CA THR A 85 6.79 -19.40 8.62
C THR A 85 6.31 -17.97 8.47
N ALA A 86 6.94 -16.99 9.13
CA ALA A 86 6.70 -15.58 8.90
C ALA A 86 6.90 -15.31 7.40
N GLY A 87 5.79 -15.43 6.68
CA GLY A 87 5.78 -16.15 5.41
C GLY A 87 5.99 -15.20 4.25
N ALA A 88 6.80 -15.64 3.31
CA ALA A 88 6.78 -15.08 1.98
C ALA A 88 5.34 -14.97 1.46
N PHE A 89 5.02 -13.98 0.64
CA PHE A 89 3.78 -14.02 -0.11
C PHE A 89 3.69 -15.32 -0.94
N GLU A 90 2.48 -15.87 -1.06
CA GLU A 90 2.24 -17.18 -1.67
C GLU A 90 2.72 -17.25 -3.13
N ASN A 91 2.67 -16.11 -3.83
CA ASN A 91 3.10 -15.94 -5.21
C ASN A 91 4.56 -15.47 -5.35
N ARG A 92 5.40 -15.62 -4.33
CA ARG A 92 6.83 -15.30 -4.43
C ARG A 92 7.48 -16.08 -5.58
N SER A 93 8.17 -15.39 -6.49
CA SER A 93 8.85 -16.01 -7.64
C SER A 93 10.36 -16.15 -7.47
N ALA A 94 10.96 -15.46 -6.49
CA ALA A 94 12.40 -15.47 -6.26
C ALA A 94 12.76 -15.97 -4.85
N PRO A 95 13.93 -16.62 -4.68
CA PRO A 95 14.37 -17.07 -3.36
C PRO A 95 14.52 -15.88 -2.40
N LYS A 96 14.37 -16.15 -1.10
CA LYS A 96 14.63 -15.14 -0.07
C LYS A 96 16.09 -14.68 -0.15
N GLY A 97 16.32 -13.40 0.13
CA GLY A 97 17.67 -12.87 0.25
C GLY A 97 18.42 -13.46 1.44
N LYS A 98 19.75 -13.27 1.44
CA LYS A 98 20.65 -13.70 2.51
C LYS A 98 20.35 -12.99 3.85
N TYR A 99 19.84 -11.77 3.78
CA TYR A 99 19.58 -10.94 4.95
C TYR A 99 18.11 -11.00 5.37
N PRO A 100 17.80 -10.80 6.66
CA PRO A 100 16.42 -10.67 7.11
C PRO A 100 15.67 -9.58 6.33
N PRO A 101 14.37 -9.76 6.04
CA PRO A 101 13.59 -8.77 5.31
C PRO A 101 13.39 -7.50 6.13
N THR A 102 13.47 -6.35 5.47
CA THR A 102 13.23 -5.02 6.05
C THR A 102 12.01 -4.40 5.37
N PRO A 103 10.78 -4.77 5.75
CA PRO A 103 9.58 -4.43 4.99
C PRO A 103 9.21 -2.95 4.97
N GLY A 104 9.63 -2.19 5.98
CA GLY A 104 9.13 -0.83 6.17
C GLY A 104 7.73 -0.80 6.76
N THR A 105 7.42 0.33 7.38
CA THR A 105 6.12 0.60 8.00
C THR A 105 5.25 1.36 7.01
N PRO A 106 3.98 0.95 6.79
CA PRO A 106 3.06 1.75 6.01
C PRO A 106 2.86 3.10 6.69
N LYS A 107 2.79 4.18 5.90
CA LYS A 107 2.45 5.51 6.42
C LYS A 107 1.00 5.53 6.91
N GLU A 108 0.69 6.42 7.84
CA GLU A 108 -0.66 6.54 8.39
C GLU A 108 -1.70 6.84 7.30
N GLY A 109 -2.85 6.16 7.36
CA GLY A 109 -3.96 6.33 6.41
C GLY A 109 -3.83 5.57 5.09
N ILE A 110 -2.67 4.97 4.78
CA ILE A 110 -2.51 4.09 3.61
C ILE A 110 -3.32 2.80 3.82
N GLY A 111 -4.06 2.35 2.81
CA GLY A 111 -4.93 1.18 2.93
C GLY A 111 -6.31 1.49 3.56
N ALA A 112 -6.54 2.72 4.01
CA ALA A 112 -7.81 3.11 4.62
C ALA A 112 -8.92 3.38 3.60
N GLY A 113 -8.56 3.72 2.35
CA GLY A 113 -9.48 4.29 1.36
C GLY A 113 -9.25 5.80 1.19
N LEU A 114 -10.17 6.43 0.46
CA LEU A 114 -10.21 7.90 0.40
C LEU A 114 -10.38 8.49 1.81
N PRO A 115 -9.76 9.65 2.12
CA PRO A 115 -10.04 10.38 3.35
C PRO A 115 -11.54 10.66 3.47
N LYS A 116 -12.08 10.73 4.70
CA LYS A 116 -13.53 10.96 4.93
C LYS A 116 -14.03 12.25 4.27
N ASP A 117 -13.19 13.28 4.27
CA ASP A 117 -13.49 14.60 3.73
C ASP A 117 -12.65 14.92 2.48
N GLY A 118 -12.06 13.89 1.86
CA GLY A 118 -11.15 14.05 0.73
C GLY A 118 -11.63 13.29 -0.50
N ASP A 119 -11.35 13.84 -1.66
CA ASP A 119 -11.65 13.28 -2.98
C ASP A 119 -10.41 12.66 -3.64
N THR A 120 -9.25 12.68 -2.98
CA THR A 120 -7.99 12.16 -3.51
C THR A 120 -7.28 11.18 -2.57
N LEU A 121 -6.32 10.41 -3.11
CA LEU A 121 -5.47 9.50 -2.35
C LEU A 121 -4.40 10.27 -1.56
N ARG A 122 -3.72 9.60 -0.63
CA ARG A 122 -2.75 10.27 0.25
C ARG A 122 -1.57 10.87 -0.54
N VAL A 123 -1.12 12.03 -0.09
CA VAL A 123 0.04 12.73 -0.64
C VAL A 123 1.33 11.91 -0.49
N CYS A 124 2.32 12.22 -1.33
CA CYS A 124 3.65 11.64 -1.24
C CYS A 124 4.50 12.33 -0.16
N GLY A 125 5.61 11.69 0.21
CA GLY A 125 6.70 12.41 0.88
C GLY A 125 7.54 13.17 -0.14
N TYR A 126 8.66 13.74 0.28
CA TYR A 126 9.57 14.50 -0.59
C TYR A 126 10.48 13.62 -1.47
N ALA A 127 10.44 12.30 -1.29
CA ALA A 127 11.36 11.37 -1.92
C ALA A 127 10.80 10.88 -3.27
N PRO A 128 11.64 10.75 -4.32
CA PRO A 128 11.22 10.39 -5.68
C PRO A 128 10.89 8.90 -5.81
N ASN A 129 10.17 8.32 -4.85
CA ASN A 129 9.79 6.91 -4.77
C ASN A 129 8.28 6.72 -4.69
N CYS A 130 7.54 7.71 -5.20
CA CYS A 130 6.13 7.86 -4.93
C CYS A 130 5.41 8.59 -6.08
N PHE A 131 4.25 8.06 -6.45
CA PHE A 131 3.32 8.67 -7.40
C PHE A 131 1.96 8.80 -6.71
N THR A 132 1.31 9.95 -6.82
CA THR A 132 0.01 10.24 -6.18
C THR A 132 -0.86 11.14 -7.07
N PRO A 133 -2.19 11.00 -7.06
CA PRO A 133 -3.07 11.90 -7.80
C PRO A 133 -3.37 13.20 -7.05
N ALA A 134 -2.84 13.37 -5.83
CA ALA A 134 -3.00 14.58 -5.04
C ALA A 134 -2.10 15.72 -5.54
N ASP A 135 -2.51 16.95 -5.24
CA ASP A 135 -1.65 18.14 -5.24
C ASP A 135 -0.94 18.46 -6.57
N ALA A 136 -1.61 18.28 -7.72
CA ALA A 136 -1.03 18.52 -9.06
C ALA A 136 -0.31 19.87 -9.23
N GLU A 137 -0.81 20.92 -8.59
CA GLU A 137 -0.25 22.28 -8.67
C GLU A 137 0.89 22.50 -7.66
N LEU A 138 0.83 21.85 -6.50
CA LEU A 138 1.78 22.05 -5.40
C LEU A 138 2.94 21.05 -5.42
N ASP A 139 2.71 19.87 -5.99
CA ASP A 139 3.65 18.77 -6.08
C ASP A 139 3.60 18.09 -7.47
N PRO A 140 3.96 18.82 -8.54
CA PRO A 140 3.94 18.29 -9.90
C PRO A 140 4.92 17.13 -10.12
N GLU A 141 5.90 16.93 -9.23
CA GLU A 141 6.93 15.90 -9.36
C GLU A 141 6.42 14.52 -8.95
N HIS A 142 5.57 14.44 -7.92
CA HIS A 142 4.91 13.20 -7.52
C HIS A 142 3.53 13.02 -8.15
N TYR A 143 3.00 14.06 -8.81
CA TYR A 143 1.67 14.02 -9.41
C TYR A 143 1.54 12.95 -10.51
N TYR A 144 0.52 12.11 -10.36
CA TYR A 144 0.15 11.11 -11.34
C TYR A 144 -1.32 11.26 -11.73
N PRO A 145 -1.64 11.51 -13.01
CA PRO A 145 -2.98 11.86 -13.42
C PRO A 145 -3.96 10.68 -13.26
N PRO A 146 -5.24 10.95 -12.92
CA PRO A 146 -6.27 9.93 -12.90
C PRO A 146 -6.40 9.22 -14.25
N TRP A 147 -6.59 7.90 -14.21
CA TRP A 147 -7.03 7.15 -15.38
C TRP A 147 -8.52 7.34 -15.60
N LYS A 148 -8.97 7.12 -16.83
CA LYS A 148 -10.39 7.20 -17.19
C LYS A 148 -10.88 5.89 -17.75
N THR A 149 -12.13 5.56 -17.47
CA THR A 149 -12.82 4.41 -18.05
C THR A 149 -14.28 4.74 -18.33
N THR A 150 -14.81 4.19 -19.42
CA THR A 150 -16.25 4.28 -19.74
C THR A 150 -17.08 3.20 -19.05
N LYS A 151 -16.42 2.29 -18.32
CA LYS A 151 -17.07 1.20 -17.59
C LYS A 151 -17.68 1.69 -16.28
N GLY A 152 -18.73 0.99 -15.84
CA GLY A 152 -19.30 1.20 -14.51
C GLY A 152 -18.31 0.81 -13.41
N LYS A 153 -18.52 1.36 -12.20
CA LYS A 153 -17.64 1.17 -11.04
C LYS A 153 -17.27 -0.29 -10.77
N ASP A 154 -18.25 -1.20 -10.74
CA ASP A 154 -18.00 -2.61 -10.41
C ASP A 154 -17.21 -3.34 -11.49
N GLU A 155 -17.47 -3.03 -12.76
CA GLU A 155 -16.72 -3.59 -13.89
C GLU A 155 -15.29 -3.08 -13.90
N ALA A 156 -15.08 -1.79 -13.66
CA ALA A 156 -13.75 -1.18 -13.58
C ALA A 156 -12.92 -1.79 -12.43
N MET A 157 -13.52 -1.96 -11.25
CA MET A 157 -12.86 -2.61 -10.12
C MET A 157 -12.55 -4.09 -10.40
N THR A 158 -13.42 -4.77 -11.15
CA THR A 158 -13.18 -6.15 -11.59
C THR A 158 -11.98 -6.23 -12.55
N ASP A 159 -11.87 -5.30 -13.50
CA ASP A 159 -10.72 -5.23 -14.41
C ASP A 159 -9.41 -4.97 -13.65
N LEU A 160 -9.44 -4.05 -12.67
CA LEU A 160 -8.28 -3.75 -11.82
C LEU A 160 -7.84 -4.99 -11.01
N LEU A 161 -8.79 -5.72 -10.42
CA LEU A 161 -8.47 -6.95 -9.70
C LEU A 161 -7.88 -8.01 -10.64
N LYS A 162 -8.45 -8.20 -11.83
CA LYS A 162 -7.89 -9.11 -12.85
C LYS A 162 -6.49 -8.69 -13.27
N ALA A 163 -6.23 -7.39 -13.40
CA ALA A 163 -4.89 -6.89 -13.68
C ALA A 163 -3.94 -7.24 -12.54
N VAL A 164 -4.33 -7.05 -11.27
CA VAL A 164 -3.50 -7.46 -10.13
C VAL A 164 -3.20 -8.95 -10.16
N GLU A 165 -4.21 -9.79 -10.39
CA GLU A 165 -4.06 -11.26 -10.47
C GLU A 165 -3.18 -11.71 -11.64
N ALA A 166 -3.23 -10.99 -12.77
CA ALA A 166 -2.40 -11.26 -13.93
C ALA A 166 -0.96 -10.72 -13.80
N TYR A 167 -0.67 -9.89 -12.78
CA TYR A 167 0.66 -9.33 -12.55
C TYR A 167 1.67 -10.45 -12.22
N PRO A 168 2.67 -10.71 -13.09
CA PRO A 168 3.66 -11.75 -12.84
C PRO A 168 4.67 -11.28 -11.79
N PRO A 169 4.81 -11.96 -10.63
CA PRO A 169 5.83 -11.63 -9.65
C PRO A 169 7.23 -11.78 -10.24
N GLY A 170 8.13 -10.81 -10.02
CA GLY A 170 9.47 -10.84 -10.62
C GLY A 170 9.57 -10.21 -12.00
N GLN A 171 8.47 -9.72 -12.58
CA GLN A 171 8.47 -9.05 -13.89
C GLN A 171 9.45 -7.87 -13.88
N GLN A 172 10.20 -7.69 -14.98
CA GLN A 172 11.22 -6.63 -15.10
C GLN A 172 12.22 -6.56 -13.94
N ASN A 173 12.50 -7.70 -13.29
CA ASN A 173 13.36 -7.82 -12.11
C ASN A 173 12.86 -7.03 -10.88
N ILE A 174 11.56 -6.77 -10.78
CA ILE A 174 10.93 -6.15 -9.60
C ILE A 174 9.94 -7.11 -8.94
N ASP A 175 9.59 -6.87 -7.67
CA ASP A 175 8.52 -7.58 -6.95
C ASP A 175 8.64 -9.12 -6.90
N GLY A 176 9.85 -9.67 -7.01
CA GLY A 176 10.06 -11.12 -6.92
C GLY A 176 9.74 -11.73 -5.55
N GLY A 177 9.52 -10.90 -4.53
CA GLY A 177 9.01 -11.29 -3.21
C GLY A 177 7.51 -11.62 -3.23
N GLY A 178 6.82 -11.31 -4.34
CA GLY A 178 5.38 -11.51 -4.51
C GLY A 178 4.58 -10.24 -4.23
N TRP A 179 3.27 -10.42 -4.17
CA TRP A 179 2.33 -9.37 -3.79
C TRP A 179 1.13 -9.97 -3.07
N LYS A 180 0.39 -9.12 -2.35
CA LYS A 180 -0.84 -9.51 -1.67
C LYS A 180 -1.88 -8.40 -1.75
N VAL A 181 -3.10 -8.76 -2.15
CA VAL A 181 -4.28 -7.89 -2.00
C VAL A 181 -4.59 -7.78 -0.51
N MET A 182 -4.46 -6.57 0.04
CA MET A 182 -4.71 -6.29 1.44
C MET A 182 -6.15 -5.86 1.67
N LYS A 183 -6.77 -5.20 0.68
CA LYS A 183 -8.16 -4.75 0.76
C LYS A 183 -8.77 -4.70 -0.63
N ASN A 184 -9.97 -5.25 -0.76
CA ASN A 184 -10.79 -5.19 -1.95
C ASN A 184 -12.21 -4.78 -1.52
N GLN A 185 -12.59 -3.54 -1.80
CA GLN A 185 -13.86 -2.95 -1.42
C GLN A 185 -14.49 -2.23 -2.63
N PRO A 186 -15.81 -1.94 -2.60
CA PRO A 186 -16.47 -1.24 -3.70
C PRO A 186 -15.81 0.13 -3.99
N GLY A 187 -15.06 0.21 -5.08
CA GLY A 187 -14.36 1.42 -5.50
C GLY A 187 -12.99 1.65 -4.87
N TYR A 188 -12.45 0.67 -4.15
CA TYR A 188 -11.12 0.78 -3.56
C TYR A 188 -10.39 -0.56 -3.51
N LEU A 189 -9.17 -0.58 -4.06
CA LEU A 189 -8.29 -1.75 -4.08
C LEU A 189 -6.91 -1.35 -3.56
N TYR A 190 -6.40 -2.11 -2.61
CA TYR A 190 -5.09 -1.88 -2.01
C TYR A 190 -4.27 -3.17 -2.02
N VAL A 191 -3.08 -3.07 -2.59
CA VAL A 191 -2.15 -4.17 -2.82
C VAL A 191 -0.78 -3.80 -2.29
N VAL A 192 -0.10 -4.77 -1.70
CA VAL A 192 1.28 -4.62 -1.20
C VAL A 192 2.20 -5.53 -2.01
N TYR A 193 3.26 -4.96 -2.55
CA TYR A 193 4.29 -5.68 -3.32
C TYR A 193 5.55 -5.82 -2.47
N GLU A 194 6.32 -6.89 -2.67
CA GLU A 194 7.54 -7.17 -1.91
C GLU A 194 8.73 -7.44 -2.84
N SER A 195 9.87 -6.79 -2.57
CA SER A 195 11.13 -7.10 -3.24
C SER A 195 11.73 -8.44 -2.77
N ALA A 196 12.32 -9.20 -3.70
CA ALA A 196 12.79 -10.56 -3.42
C ALA A 196 13.88 -10.63 -2.33
N LYS A 197 14.91 -9.78 -2.46
CA LYS A 197 16.15 -9.85 -1.69
C LYS A 197 16.03 -9.18 -0.33
N SER A 198 15.53 -7.94 -0.31
CA SER A 198 15.49 -7.12 0.90
C SER A 198 14.14 -7.16 1.60
N GLY A 199 13.10 -7.70 0.97
CA GLY A 199 11.76 -7.72 1.53
C GLY A 199 11.12 -6.34 1.65
N TYR A 200 11.67 -5.30 1.02
CA TYR A 200 11.06 -3.96 0.96
C TYR A 200 9.64 -4.05 0.43
N LYS A 201 8.72 -3.33 1.07
CA LYS A 201 7.33 -3.29 0.66
C LYS A 201 6.97 -1.95 0.06
N ASP A 202 6.20 -2.02 -1.02
CA ASP A 202 5.59 -0.89 -1.68
C ASP A 202 4.07 -1.03 -1.65
N ASP A 203 3.39 0.10 -1.53
CA ASP A 203 1.95 0.21 -1.46
C ASP A 203 1.41 0.67 -2.83
N LEU A 204 0.40 -0.04 -3.35
CA LEU A 204 -0.33 0.34 -4.57
C LEU A 204 -1.83 0.45 -4.23
N GLU A 205 -2.40 1.62 -4.44
CA GLU A 205 -3.80 1.94 -4.17
C GLU A 205 -4.49 2.39 -5.46
N PHE A 206 -5.69 1.84 -5.68
CA PHE A 206 -6.63 2.30 -6.69
C PHE A 206 -7.91 2.76 -6.00
N ALA A 207 -8.41 3.94 -6.38
CA ALA A 207 -9.70 4.43 -5.91
C ALA A 207 -10.54 4.96 -7.08
N MET A 208 -11.81 4.53 -7.15
CA MET A 208 -12.77 5.08 -8.10
C MET A 208 -13.37 6.37 -7.55
N VAL A 209 -13.39 7.42 -8.37
CA VAL A 209 -14.12 8.67 -8.13
C VAL A 209 -14.99 9.01 -9.33
N ASN A 210 -16.07 9.78 -9.10
CA ASN A 210 -16.92 10.40 -10.13
C ASN A 210 -17.38 9.49 -11.29
N ASP A 211 -17.69 8.21 -11.03
CA ASP A 211 -18.16 7.22 -12.01
C ASP A 211 -17.41 7.25 -13.35
N GLY A 212 -16.11 6.93 -13.30
CA GLY A 212 -15.28 6.75 -14.50
C GLY A 212 -13.84 7.20 -14.34
N GLU A 213 -13.47 7.78 -13.20
CA GLU A 213 -12.08 8.14 -12.91
C GLU A 213 -11.46 7.20 -11.87
N VAL A 214 -10.25 6.74 -12.15
CA VAL A 214 -9.45 5.90 -11.26
C VAL A 214 -8.23 6.67 -10.82
N LEU A 215 -8.19 6.97 -9.53
CA LEU A 215 -7.04 7.49 -8.83
C LEU A 215 -6.05 6.35 -8.58
N VAL A 216 -4.77 6.59 -8.87
CA VAL A 216 -3.71 5.60 -8.70
C VAL A 216 -2.61 6.20 -7.84
N ARG A 217 -2.21 5.47 -6.81
CA ARG A 217 -1.07 5.82 -5.97
C ARG A 217 -0.15 4.62 -5.83
N SER A 218 1.15 4.81 -6.07
CA SER A 218 2.19 3.80 -5.82
C SER A 218 3.33 4.42 -5.02
N SER A 219 3.76 3.79 -3.93
CA SER A 219 4.77 4.39 -3.04
C SER A 219 5.58 3.34 -2.31
N SER A 220 6.88 3.56 -2.20
CA SER A 220 7.74 2.77 -1.33
C SER A 220 7.61 3.18 0.13
N ARG A 221 7.67 2.20 1.05
CA ARG A 221 7.62 2.45 2.50
C ARG A 221 8.95 2.89 3.10
N LEU A 222 10.05 2.58 2.42
CA LEU A 222 11.41 2.85 2.84
C LEU A 222 12.28 3.25 1.66
N GLY A 223 13.39 3.93 1.96
CA GLY A 223 14.35 4.42 0.97
C GLY A 223 14.01 5.83 0.49
N TYR A 224 15.01 6.48 -0.11
CA TYR A 224 14.82 7.74 -0.83
C TYR A 224 14.45 7.44 -2.30
N LEU A 225 15.25 6.62 -2.96
CA LEU A 225 14.98 6.12 -4.31
C LEU A 225 14.20 4.80 -4.29
N ASP A 226 13.45 4.54 -5.36
CA ASP A 226 12.85 3.22 -5.64
C ASP A 226 13.51 2.51 -6.82
N TYR A 227 14.47 3.14 -7.50
CA TYR A 227 15.18 2.57 -8.65
C TYR A 227 14.24 2.16 -9.80
N GLY A 228 13.18 2.94 -10.02
CA GLY A 228 12.23 2.72 -11.12
C GLY A 228 11.14 1.70 -10.79
N VAL A 229 11.09 1.17 -9.57
CA VAL A 229 10.17 0.07 -9.21
C VAL A 229 8.71 0.50 -9.32
N ASN A 230 8.30 1.63 -8.74
CA ASN A 230 6.90 2.06 -8.77
C ASN A 230 6.46 2.43 -10.19
N MET A 231 7.33 3.06 -10.98
CA MET A 231 7.08 3.34 -12.39
C MET A 231 6.86 2.05 -13.19
N LYS A 232 7.79 1.08 -13.10
CA LYS A 232 7.68 -0.21 -13.82
C LYS A 232 6.39 -0.93 -13.47
N ARG A 233 5.97 -0.85 -12.21
CA ARG A 233 4.70 -1.43 -11.75
C ARG A 233 3.51 -0.74 -12.39
N ILE A 234 3.39 0.58 -12.26
CA ILE A 234 2.29 1.35 -12.86
C ILE A 234 2.23 1.10 -14.37
N ASN A 235 3.37 1.16 -15.06
CA ASN A 235 3.42 0.95 -16.51
C ASN A 235 2.99 -0.46 -16.94
N TRP A 236 3.20 -1.49 -16.10
CA TRP A 236 2.65 -2.81 -16.36
C TRP A 236 1.11 -2.78 -16.38
N PHE A 237 0.48 -2.08 -15.43
CA PHE A 237 -0.98 -1.92 -15.38
C PHE A 237 -1.51 -1.12 -16.57
N VAL A 238 -0.78 -0.07 -16.97
CA VAL A 238 -1.08 0.71 -18.19
C VAL A 238 -1.08 -0.20 -19.41
N ASP A 239 -0.05 -1.01 -19.60
CA ASP A 239 0.08 -1.92 -20.74
C ASP A 239 -0.96 -3.06 -20.70
N TYR A 240 -1.38 -3.49 -19.50
CA TYR A 240 -2.44 -4.48 -19.34
C TYR A 240 -3.82 -3.91 -19.69
N LEU A 241 -4.19 -2.77 -19.12
CA LEU A 241 -5.52 -2.17 -19.25
C LEU A 241 -5.75 -1.53 -20.61
N SER A 242 -4.71 -0.97 -21.24
CA SER A 242 -4.80 -0.35 -22.59
C SER A 242 -5.19 -1.31 -23.71
N LYS A 243 -5.18 -2.62 -23.46
CA LYS A 243 -5.72 -3.63 -24.39
C LYS A 243 -7.23 -3.50 -24.55
N ASP A 244 -7.91 -2.96 -23.56
CA ASP A 244 -9.31 -2.62 -23.60
C ASP A 244 -9.48 -1.13 -23.92
N LYS A 245 -10.18 -0.84 -25.01
CA LYS A 245 -10.40 0.53 -25.50
C LYS A 245 -11.29 1.37 -24.59
N SER A 246 -11.98 0.76 -23.63
CA SER A 246 -12.73 1.51 -22.61
C SER A 246 -11.82 2.28 -21.67
N TRP A 247 -10.53 1.90 -21.57
CA TRP A 247 -9.57 2.49 -20.65
C TRP A 247 -8.69 3.54 -21.34
N THR A 248 -8.59 4.72 -20.72
CA THR A 248 -7.60 5.74 -21.04
C THR A 248 -6.63 5.84 -19.87
N VAL A 249 -5.42 5.34 -20.08
CA VAL A 249 -4.38 5.20 -19.06
C VAL A 249 -3.12 5.96 -19.49
N THR A 250 -2.42 6.55 -18.53
CA THR A 250 -1.24 7.39 -18.79
C THR A 250 0.03 6.61 -18.46
N LYS A 251 0.95 6.48 -19.42
CA LYS A 251 2.25 5.84 -19.17
C LYS A 251 3.22 6.83 -18.53
N ILE A 252 4.02 6.37 -17.57
CA ILE A 252 5.10 7.16 -16.97
C ILE A 252 6.33 7.02 -17.89
N THR A 253 6.77 8.14 -18.49
CA THR A 253 7.92 8.20 -19.40
C THR A 253 8.92 9.27 -18.95
N LYS A 254 10.13 9.24 -19.51
CA LYS A 254 11.19 10.22 -19.18
C LYS A 254 10.77 11.64 -19.53
N GLU A 255 10.02 11.82 -20.61
CA GLU A 255 9.55 13.12 -21.07
C GLU A 255 8.50 13.70 -20.13
N GLY A 256 7.62 12.84 -19.57
CA GLY A 256 6.60 13.26 -18.62
C GLY A 256 7.13 13.45 -17.20
N TYR A 257 8.17 12.71 -16.82
CA TYR A 257 8.70 12.65 -15.46
C TYR A 257 10.23 12.79 -15.42
N PRO A 258 10.83 13.85 -15.99
CA PRO A 258 12.26 13.94 -16.20
C PRO A 258 13.07 13.82 -14.90
N ARG A 259 12.64 14.50 -13.84
CA ARG A 259 13.32 14.48 -12.54
C ARG A 259 13.31 13.09 -11.89
N TYR A 260 12.18 12.37 -11.94
CA TYR A 260 12.12 10.99 -11.43
C TYR A 260 13.13 10.08 -12.13
N PHE A 261 13.27 10.21 -13.46
CA PHE A 261 14.22 9.42 -14.23
C PHE A 261 15.68 9.81 -13.97
N GLU A 262 15.97 11.11 -13.84
CA GLU A 262 17.30 11.60 -13.47
C GLU A 262 17.75 10.98 -12.14
N GLU A 263 16.91 11.08 -11.10
CA GLU A 263 17.25 10.60 -9.75
C GLU A 263 17.24 9.07 -9.64
N ASN A 264 16.25 8.36 -10.22
CA ASN A 264 16.12 6.90 -10.03
C ASN A 264 16.86 6.05 -11.06
N MET A 265 17.15 6.57 -12.25
CA MET A 265 17.64 5.77 -13.38
C MET A 265 19.06 6.16 -13.83
N GLU A 266 19.46 7.42 -13.70
CA GLU A 266 20.81 7.85 -14.08
C GLU A 266 21.83 7.60 -12.95
N GLU A 267 21.43 7.66 -11.68
CA GLU A 267 22.28 7.22 -10.56
C GLU A 267 22.62 5.73 -10.58
N GLN A 268 21.89 4.91 -11.37
CA GLN A 268 22.24 3.50 -11.57
C GLN A 268 23.48 3.29 -12.46
N GLN A 269 23.98 4.34 -13.13
CA GLN A 269 25.20 4.23 -13.94
C GLN A 269 26.49 4.25 -13.12
N PHE A 270 26.40 4.55 -11.82
CA PHE A 270 27.55 4.65 -10.90
C PHE A 270 27.65 3.50 -9.88
N VAL A 271 26.82 2.44 -10.01
CA VAL A 271 26.79 1.29 -9.10
C VAL A 271 27.08 -0.02 -9.82
#